data_AF-A0AAW8L5T9-F1
#
_entry.id   AF-A0AAW8L5T9-F1
#
_cell.length_a   1.000
_cell.length_b   1.000
_cell.length_c   1.000
_cell.angle_alpha   90.00
_cell.angle_beta   90.00
_cell.angle_gamma   90.00
#
_symmetry.space_group_name_H-M   'P 1'
#
loop_
_entity.id
_entity.type
_entity.pdbx_description
1 polymer ?
#
loop_
_entity_poly.entity_id
_entity_poly.type
_entity_poly.pdbx_seq_one_letter_code
_entity_poly.pdbx_strand_id
1 'polypeptide(L)'
;MLVAFLALAALWWGQTRSTETYGIPGPTTTLTLSSSARSATEEQQLTAAQRLRALLTEEGVSTVKTSQGDGDPILVVLDPKQRIDWAGPLNTDSRHGLFVIRGTYSGTVWRARGQAPLAPAGRTVLGTVSVPGVTPSTSSLQFVEPLGNAPLGTGQLLLGTTDPALIARVASVLEDSGLAVESTRRQPALVSLVRDSTVAMAALFATLGIVCIVMSLALSLPEQREEIRLRRMVGATEAALVRERCGRELLRVIAGTAAGALGAGAVAALVAQAPLSPPELGVLVVGAVVGGAVLWMARLLTFAIWLRLGLRGAGA
;
A
#
# COMPACT_ATOMS: atom_id res chain seq x y z
N MET A 1 3.02 15.28 15.26
CA MET A 1 4.17 14.88 14.43
C MET A 1 4.20 13.37 14.22
N LEU A 2 4.40 12.55 15.26
CA LEU A 2 4.63 11.11 15.11
C LEU A 2 3.46 10.34 14.48
N VAL A 3 2.21 10.64 14.86
CA VAL A 3 1.03 10.00 14.24
C VAL A 3 0.82 10.42 12.78
N ALA A 4 1.10 11.69 12.45
CA ALA A 4 1.05 12.16 11.06
C ALA A 4 2.17 11.54 10.21
N PHE A 5 3.36 11.36 10.78
CA PHE A 5 4.47 10.66 10.14
C PHE A 5 4.18 9.17 9.95
N LEU A 6 3.54 8.50 10.92
CA LEU A 6 3.06 7.13 10.78
C LEU A 6 2.09 7.00 9.59
N ALA A 7 1.18 7.96 9.43
CA ALA A 7 0.23 7.97 8.31
C ALA A 7 0.95 8.11 6.95
N LEU A 8 1.96 8.99 6.87
CA LEU A 8 2.82 9.10 5.69
C LEU A 8 3.61 7.81 5.42
N ALA A 9 4.19 7.20 6.45
CA ALA A 9 4.91 5.93 6.31
C ALA A 9 3.99 4.82 5.79
N ALA A 10 2.74 4.75 6.26
CA ALA A 10 1.75 3.80 5.75
C ALA A 10 1.36 4.09 4.29
N LEU A 11 1.25 5.36 3.89
CA LEU A 11 1.02 5.76 2.49
C LEU A 11 2.19 5.33 1.60
N TRP A 12 3.43 5.64 1.99
CA TRP A 12 4.62 5.26 1.25
C TRP A 12 4.77 3.74 1.15
N TRP A 13 4.52 3.01 2.23
CA TRP A 13 4.44 1.55 2.18
C TRP A 13 3.41 1.07 1.16
N GLY A 14 2.22 1.69 1.12
CA GLY A 14 1.19 1.37 0.14
C GLY A 14 1.64 1.62 -1.31
N GLN A 15 2.36 2.72 -1.55
CA GLN A 15 2.93 3.05 -2.87
C GLN A 15 4.04 2.07 -3.27
N THR A 16 4.95 1.73 -2.36
CA THR A 16 6.00 0.74 -2.57
C THR A 16 5.39 -0.62 -2.87
N ARG A 17 4.42 -1.06 -2.07
CA ARG A 17 3.68 -2.30 -2.32
C ARG A 17 2.97 -2.28 -3.66
N SER A 18 2.29 -1.19 -4.01
CA SER A 18 1.63 -1.04 -5.30
C SER A 18 2.62 -1.15 -6.46
N THR A 19 3.85 -0.67 -6.28
CA THR A 19 4.92 -0.79 -7.27
C THR A 19 5.40 -2.23 -7.39
N GLU A 20 5.70 -2.88 -6.27
CA GLU A 20 6.16 -4.28 -6.24
C GLU A 20 5.11 -5.29 -6.74
N THR A 21 3.83 -4.98 -6.52
CA THR A 21 2.72 -5.86 -6.88
C THR A 21 1.99 -5.46 -8.17
N TYR A 22 2.52 -4.46 -8.89
CA TYR A 22 1.88 -3.87 -10.06
C TYR A 22 0.41 -3.48 -9.84
N GLY A 23 0.07 -3.07 -8.62
CA GLY A 23 -1.29 -2.69 -8.23
C GLY A 23 -2.26 -3.83 -7.97
N ILE A 24 -1.82 -5.10 -7.91
CA ILE A 24 -2.70 -6.21 -7.47
C ILE A 24 -3.09 -6.00 -5.99
N PRO A 25 -4.39 -5.86 -5.67
CA PRO A 25 -4.81 -5.69 -4.29
C PRO A 25 -4.75 -6.99 -3.50
N GLY A 26 -4.49 -6.87 -2.19
CA GLY A 26 -4.56 -8.00 -1.27
C GLY A 26 -3.28 -8.85 -1.18
N PRO A 27 -3.38 -10.09 -0.68
CA PRO A 27 -2.23 -10.98 -0.52
C PRO A 27 -1.80 -11.56 -1.87
N THR A 28 -0.49 -11.54 -2.14
CA THR A 28 0.07 -11.96 -3.42
C THR A 28 1.05 -13.12 -3.25
N THR A 29 1.20 -13.92 -4.31
CA THR A 29 2.21 -14.96 -4.40
C THR A 29 3.03 -14.77 -5.68
N THR A 30 4.34 -14.74 -5.56
CA THR A 30 5.26 -14.72 -6.70
C THR A 30 5.74 -16.14 -6.99
N LEU A 31 5.57 -16.59 -8.23
CA LEU A 31 6.12 -17.82 -8.77
C LEU A 31 7.28 -17.47 -9.71
N THR A 32 8.46 -18.06 -9.50
CA THR A 32 9.56 -17.97 -10.46
C THR A 32 9.44 -19.14 -11.45
N LEU A 33 9.33 -18.80 -12.74
CA LEU A 33 9.19 -19.73 -13.84
C LEU A 33 10.53 -19.87 -14.56
N SER A 34 11.07 -21.08 -14.60
CA SER A 34 12.26 -21.43 -15.38
C SER A 34 11.93 -22.46 -16.45
N SER A 35 12.85 -22.62 -17.41
CA SER A 35 12.72 -23.65 -18.43
C SER A 35 12.87 -25.02 -17.77
N SER A 36 11.91 -25.92 -17.99
CA SER A 36 12.06 -27.30 -17.56
C SER A 36 12.87 -28.11 -18.58
N ALA A 37 13.39 -29.27 -18.17
CA ALA A 37 14.01 -30.23 -19.09
C ALA A 37 13.02 -30.82 -20.11
N ARG A 38 11.70 -30.64 -19.94
CA ARG A 38 10.69 -31.02 -20.93
C ARG A 38 10.59 -29.93 -22.00
N SER A 39 10.98 -30.29 -23.21
CA SER A 39 10.70 -29.48 -24.39
C SER A 39 9.21 -29.56 -24.72
N ALA A 40 8.51 -28.44 -24.57
CA ALA A 40 7.15 -28.27 -25.07
C ALA A 40 7.17 -27.46 -26.37
N THR A 41 6.29 -27.78 -27.30
CA THR A 41 6.12 -27.00 -28.53
C THR A 41 5.46 -25.66 -28.24
N GLU A 42 5.66 -24.68 -29.13
CA GLU A 42 5.06 -23.34 -28.99
C GLU A 42 3.53 -23.38 -28.90
N GLU A 43 2.88 -24.27 -29.65
CA GLU A 43 1.43 -24.50 -29.61
C GLU A 43 0.97 -25.04 -28.25
N GLN A 44 1.74 -25.94 -27.63
CA GLN A 44 1.44 -26.46 -26.29
C GLN A 44 1.59 -25.38 -25.23
N GLN A 45 2.62 -24.54 -25.34
CA GLN A 45 2.82 -23.41 -24.43
C GLN A 45 1.70 -22.37 -24.56
N LEU A 46 1.23 -22.09 -25.77
CA LEU A 46 0.10 -21.20 -26.01
C LEU A 46 -1.20 -21.79 -25.43
N THR A 47 -1.44 -23.08 -25.66
CA THR A 47 -2.60 -23.80 -25.11
C THR A 47 -2.61 -23.75 -23.58
N ALA A 48 -1.45 -23.92 -22.95
CA ALA A 48 -1.33 -23.82 -21.50
C ALA A 48 -1.56 -22.38 -20.99
N ALA A 49 -1.06 -21.37 -21.71
CA ALA A 49 -1.35 -19.96 -21.37
C ALA A 49 -2.86 -19.64 -21.45
N GLN A 50 -3.57 -20.21 -22.42
CA GLN A 50 -5.03 -20.10 -22.54
C GLN A 50 -5.77 -20.86 -21.43
N ARG A 51 -5.32 -22.08 -21.07
CA ARG A 51 -5.85 -22.83 -19.93
C ARG A 51 -5.65 -22.07 -18.61
N LEU A 52 -4.47 -21.49 -18.42
CA LEU A 52 -4.17 -20.66 -17.25
C LEU A 52 -5.09 -19.44 -17.20
N ARG A 53 -5.29 -18.77 -18.33
CA ARG A 53 -6.25 -17.67 -18.45
C ARG A 53 -7.65 -18.11 -18.02
N ALA A 54 -8.15 -19.23 -18.54
CA ALA A 54 -9.47 -19.75 -18.20
C ALA A 54 -9.60 -20.04 -16.69
N LEU A 55 -8.64 -20.77 -16.12
CA LEU A 55 -8.61 -21.10 -14.70
C LEU A 55 -8.62 -19.85 -13.81
N LEU A 56 -7.74 -18.87 -14.10
CA LEU A 56 -7.66 -17.65 -13.32
C LEU A 56 -8.89 -16.75 -13.49
N THR A 57 -9.54 -16.79 -14.66
CA THR A 57 -10.79 -16.08 -14.91
C THR A 57 -11.94 -16.67 -14.09
N GLU A 58 -12.05 -18.00 -14.05
CA GLU A 58 -13.07 -18.73 -13.28
C GLU A 58 -12.96 -18.45 -11.78
N GLU A 59 -11.74 -18.51 -11.23
CA GLU A 59 -11.46 -18.20 -9.83
C GLU A 59 -11.50 -16.67 -9.54
N GLY A 60 -11.48 -15.88 -10.63
CA GLY A 60 -11.42 -14.44 -10.61
C GLY A 60 -10.20 -13.91 -9.85
N VAL A 61 -9.03 -14.45 -10.17
CA VAL A 61 -7.72 -14.08 -9.61
C VAL A 61 -6.93 -13.29 -10.65
N SER A 62 -6.48 -12.10 -10.26
CA SER A 62 -5.65 -11.25 -11.10
C SER A 62 -4.20 -11.75 -11.12
N THR A 63 -3.52 -11.62 -12.26
CA THR A 63 -2.12 -12.01 -12.40
C THR A 63 -1.35 -11.01 -13.24
N VAL A 64 -0.07 -10.86 -12.93
CA VAL A 64 0.89 -10.11 -13.72
C VAL A 64 2.13 -10.96 -13.92
N LYS A 65 2.63 -11.06 -15.15
CA LYS A 65 3.85 -11.79 -15.50
C LYS A 65 4.87 -10.85 -16.12
N THR A 66 6.11 -10.95 -15.65
CA THR A 66 7.29 -10.26 -16.20
C THR A 66 8.25 -11.28 -16.77
N SER A 67 8.87 -10.98 -17.92
CA SER A 67 9.97 -11.78 -18.47
C SER A 67 11.27 -11.57 -17.67
N GLN A 68 12.13 -12.58 -17.63
CA GLN A 68 13.51 -12.43 -17.17
C GLN A 68 14.42 -12.28 -18.39
N GLY A 69 14.85 -11.05 -18.70
CA GLY A 69 16.02 -10.73 -19.54
C GLY A 69 15.93 -11.05 -21.03
N ASP A 70 15.56 -12.28 -21.39
CA ASP A 70 15.65 -12.86 -22.74
C ASP A 70 14.32 -12.85 -23.50
N GLY A 71 13.24 -12.34 -22.88
CA GLY A 71 11.93 -12.21 -23.50
C GLY A 71 11.63 -10.79 -23.97
N ASP A 72 10.59 -10.64 -24.79
CA ASP A 72 10.10 -9.33 -25.21
C ASP A 72 9.85 -8.41 -24.00
N PRO A 73 10.01 -7.08 -24.14
CA PRO A 73 9.80 -6.10 -23.07
C PRO A 73 8.30 -5.90 -22.78
N ILE A 74 7.58 -6.98 -22.52
CA ILE A 74 6.12 -7.05 -22.36
C ILE A 74 5.78 -7.50 -20.95
N LEU A 75 4.84 -6.79 -20.35
CA LEU A 75 4.15 -7.18 -19.14
C LEU A 75 2.86 -7.92 -19.52
N VAL A 76 2.69 -9.17 -19.09
CA VAL A 76 1.47 -9.93 -19.39
C VAL A 76 0.52 -9.85 -18.20
N VAL A 77 -0.76 -9.55 -18.44
CA VAL A 77 -1.73 -9.22 -17.37
C VAL A 77 -3.03 -9.97 -17.57
N LEU A 78 -3.65 -10.39 -16.47
CA LEU A 78 -5.07 -10.79 -16.43
C LEU A 78 -5.70 -10.15 -15.20
N ASP A 79 -6.85 -9.51 -15.37
CA ASP A 79 -7.58 -8.91 -14.25
C ASP A 79 -9.10 -9.12 -14.39
N PRO A 80 -9.59 -10.33 -14.12
CA PRO A 80 -10.96 -10.73 -14.45
C PRO A 80 -12.02 -9.98 -13.64
N LYS A 81 -11.66 -9.49 -12.45
CA LYS A 81 -12.56 -8.75 -11.55
C LYS A 81 -12.33 -7.23 -11.59
N GLN A 82 -11.53 -6.72 -12.54
CA GLN A 82 -11.24 -5.29 -12.70
C GLN A 82 -10.75 -4.63 -11.39
N ARG A 83 -9.86 -5.33 -10.68
CA ARG A 83 -9.33 -4.91 -9.39
C ARG A 83 -8.04 -4.10 -9.50
N ILE A 84 -7.42 -4.10 -10.68
CA ILE A 84 -6.20 -3.36 -10.98
C ILE A 84 -6.60 -2.08 -11.73
N ASP A 85 -6.47 -0.94 -11.06
CA ASP A 85 -6.97 0.36 -11.55
C ASP A 85 -6.48 0.73 -12.96
N TRP A 86 -5.24 0.38 -13.30
CA TRP A 86 -4.64 0.71 -14.60
C TRP A 86 -4.92 -0.34 -15.69
N ALA A 87 -5.42 -1.51 -15.33
CA ALA A 87 -5.64 -2.62 -16.27
C ALA A 87 -6.98 -2.52 -17.03
N GLY A 88 -7.82 -1.53 -16.71
CA GLY A 88 -9.14 -1.31 -17.33
C GLY A 88 -9.17 -1.47 -18.85
N PRO A 89 -8.27 -0.81 -19.62
CA PRO A 89 -8.25 -0.93 -21.09
C PRO A 89 -8.06 -2.36 -21.61
N LEU A 90 -7.33 -3.22 -20.87
CA LEU A 90 -7.07 -4.61 -21.26
C LEU A 90 -8.31 -5.51 -21.10
N ASN A 91 -9.28 -5.10 -20.27
CA ASN A 91 -10.48 -5.89 -19.97
C ASN A 91 -11.66 -5.55 -20.90
N THR A 92 -11.69 -4.34 -21.47
CA THR A 92 -12.77 -3.86 -22.34
C THR A 92 -12.54 -4.18 -23.82
N ASP A 93 -11.29 -4.28 -24.25
CA ASP A 93 -10.98 -4.56 -25.65
C ASP A 93 -10.99 -6.06 -25.92
N SER A 94 -12.02 -6.54 -26.63
CA SER A 94 -12.09 -7.93 -27.15
C SER A 94 -11.03 -8.22 -28.22
N ARG A 95 -10.24 -7.20 -28.60
CA ARG A 95 -9.21 -7.28 -29.63
C ARG A 95 -7.90 -7.76 -29.01
N HIS A 96 -7.27 -8.73 -29.67
CA HIS A 96 -5.94 -9.21 -29.31
C HIS A 96 -4.93 -8.12 -29.68
N GLY A 97 -4.34 -7.44 -28.70
CA GLY A 97 -3.37 -6.39 -28.99
C GLY A 97 -2.57 -5.93 -27.78
N LEU A 98 -1.59 -5.08 -28.07
CA LEU A 98 -0.64 -4.54 -27.11
C LEU A 98 -1.05 -3.14 -26.68
N PHE A 99 -0.78 -2.81 -25.42
CA PHE A 99 -0.86 -1.45 -24.92
C PHE A 99 0.53 -0.94 -24.62
N VAL A 100 0.84 0.28 -25.03
CA VAL A 100 2.14 0.88 -24.75
C VAL A 100 2.17 1.49 -23.36
N ILE A 101 3.25 1.28 -22.62
CA ILE A 101 3.39 1.85 -21.28
C ILE A 101 3.73 3.33 -21.39
N ARG A 102 2.93 4.18 -20.74
CA ARG A 102 3.11 5.63 -20.71
C ARG A 102 4.43 5.97 -20.03
N GLY A 103 5.18 6.89 -20.65
CA GLY A 103 6.46 7.36 -20.13
C GLY A 103 7.66 6.58 -20.67
N THR A 104 7.46 5.44 -21.33
CA THR A 104 8.54 4.66 -21.97
C THR A 104 8.93 5.21 -23.35
N TYR A 105 10.00 4.68 -23.95
CA TYR A 105 10.41 5.02 -25.31
C TYR A 105 9.27 4.73 -26.30
N SER A 106 8.75 3.49 -26.29
CA SER A 106 7.64 3.12 -27.17
C SER A 106 6.41 3.99 -26.91
N GLY A 107 6.13 4.34 -25.65
CA GLY A 107 4.98 5.19 -25.31
C GLY A 107 5.10 6.61 -25.84
N THR A 108 6.34 7.11 -25.96
CA THR A 108 6.64 8.43 -26.51
C THR A 108 6.55 8.42 -28.03
N VAL A 109 7.13 7.41 -28.69
CA VAL A 109 7.07 7.26 -30.15
C VAL A 109 5.63 7.03 -30.62
N TRP A 110 4.87 6.20 -29.92
CA TRP A 110 3.46 5.95 -30.24
C TRP A 110 2.63 7.23 -30.16
N ARG A 111 2.80 8.03 -29.09
CA ARG A 111 2.08 9.31 -28.96
C ARG A 111 2.45 10.31 -30.05
N ALA A 112 3.74 10.36 -30.43
CA ALA A 112 4.24 11.34 -31.38
C ALA A 112 3.96 10.97 -32.85
N ARG A 113 3.99 9.68 -33.19
CA ARG A 113 4.01 9.20 -34.58
C ARG A 113 2.99 8.10 -34.89
N GLY A 114 2.27 7.58 -33.89
CA GLY A 114 1.38 6.43 -34.08
C GLY A 114 2.11 5.16 -34.49
N GLN A 115 3.40 5.05 -34.13
CA GLN A 115 4.26 3.91 -34.50
C GLN A 115 4.83 3.25 -33.24
N ALA A 116 5.02 1.94 -33.29
CA ALA A 116 5.60 1.15 -32.22
C ALA A 116 6.70 0.23 -32.78
N PRO A 117 7.91 0.78 -33.04
CA PRO A 117 8.98 0.03 -33.73
C PRO A 117 9.51 -1.15 -32.91
N LEU A 118 9.34 -1.14 -31.60
CA LEU A 118 9.73 -2.24 -30.70
C LEU A 118 8.60 -3.25 -30.46
N ALA A 119 7.44 -3.09 -31.12
CA ALA A 119 6.35 -4.04 -30.97
C ALA A 119 6.73 -5.39 -31.61
N PRO A 120 6.48 -6.53 -30.93
CA PRO A 120 6.67 -7.84 -31.52
C PRO A 120 5.90 -8.02 -32.82
N ALA A 121 6.45 -8.84 -33.73
CA ALA A 121 5.85 -9.10 -35.02
C ALA A 121 4.44 -9.70 -34.89
N GLY A 122 3.52 -9.26 -35.76
CA GLY A 122 2.14 -9.75 -35.77
C GLY A 122 1.23 -9.20 -34.67
N ARG A 123 1.72 -8.29 -33.82
CA ARG A 123 0.93 -7.65 -32.75
C ARG A 123 0.57 -6.21 -33.11
N THR A 124 -0.69 -5.85 -32.90
CA THR A 124 -1.15 -4.47 -33.11
C THR A 124 -1.23 -3.72 -31.79
N VAL A 125 -0.72 -2.49 -31.78
CA VAL A 125 -0.86 -1.59 -30.63
C VAL A 125 -2.24 -0.94 -30.64
N LEU A 126 -2.97 -1.06 -29.51
CA LEU A 126 -4.33 -0.57 -29.36
C LEU A 126 -4.40 0.77 -28.63
N GLY A 127 -3.46 1.04 -27.73
CA GLY A 127 -3.52 2.26 -26.92
C GLY A 127 -2.36 2.40 -25.95
N THR A 128 -2.57 3.22 -24.91
CA THR A 128 -1.55 3.50 -23.89
C THR A 128 -2.09 3.26 -22.48
N VAL A 129 -1.26 2.70 -21.60
CA VAL A 129 -1.58 2.42 -20.19
C VAL A 129 -0.51 2.96 -19.26
N SER A 130 -0.84 3.30 -18.02
CA SER A 130 0.11 3.78 -17.01
C SER A 130 0.33 2.70 -15.95
N VAL A 131 1.48 2.04 -15.96
CA VAL A 131 1.78 0.95 -15.01
C VAL A 131 2.54 1.51 -13.80
N PRO A 132 2.11 1.23 -12.55
CA PRO A 132 2.82 1.63 -11.34
C PRO A 132 4.27 1.12 -11.35
N GLY A 133 5.21 2.01 -11.01
CA GLY A 133 6.62 1.65 -10.88
C GLY A 133 7.38 1.44 -12.18
N VAL A 134 6.75 1.62 -13.35
CA VAL A 134 7.42 1.51 -14.65
C VAL A 134 7.78 2.89 -15.16
N THR A 135 9.07 3.22 -15.11
CA THR A 135 9.64 4.43 -15.70
C THR A 135 10.85 4.04 -16.57
N PRO A 136 11.30 4.92 -17.49
CA PRO A 136 12.49 4.67 -18.32
C PRO A 136 13.76 4.33 -17.51
N SER A 137 13.85 4.83 -16.29
CA SER A 137 15.00 4.63 -15.41
C SER A 137 14.92 3.38 -14.54
N THR A 138 13.75 2.74 -14.43
CA THR A 138 13.50 1.65 -13.48
C THR A 138 13.18 0.32 -14.15
N SER A 139 12.84 0.31 -15.44
CA SER A 139 12.42 -0.90 -16.13
C SER A 139 12.69 -0.84 -17.64
N SER A 140 13.00 -1.99 -18.23
CA SER A 140 13.09 -2.19 -19.68
C SER A 140 11.74 -2.43 -20.34
N LEU A 141 10.66 -2.62 -19.57
CA LEU A 141 9.31 -2.90 -20.07
C LEU A 141 8.80 -1.74 -20.95
N GLN A 142 8.22 -2.08 -22.10
CA GLN A 142 7.69 -1.12 -23.08
C GLN A 142 6.19 -1.32 -23.32
N PHE A 143 5.68 -2.55 -23.20
CA PHE A 143 4.32 -2.92 -23.58
C PHE A 143 3.61 -3.75 -22.50
N VAL A 144 2.29 -3.82 -22.62
CA VAL A 144 1.41 -4.68 -21.83
C VAL A 144 0.53 -5.49 -22.76
N GLU A 145 0.34 -6.76 -22.45
CA GLU A 145 -0.50 -7.69 -23.22
C GLU A 145 -1.43 -8.50 -22.30
N PRO A 146 -2.66 -8.84 -22.73
CA PRO A 146 -3.49 -9.77 -21.95
C PRO A 146 -2.96 -11.21 -22.01
N LEU A 147 -3.16 -11.95 -20.91
CA LEU A 147 -2.74 -13.35 -20.79
C LEU A 147 -3.42 -14.26 -21.84
N GLY A 148 -2.67 -15.25 -22.33
CA GLY A 148 -3.16 -16.27 -23.26
C GLY A 148 -3.01 -15.92 -24.74
N ASN A 149 -2.52 -14.71 -25.04
CA ASN A 149 -2.25 -14.27 -26.39
C ASN A 149 -0.91 -14.78 -26.96
N ALA A 150 0.04 -15.12 -26.08
CA ALA A 150 1.38 -15.60 -26.40
C ALA A 150 1.79 -16.70 -25.40
N PRO A 151 2.78 -17.54 -25.73
CA PRO A 151 3.45 -18.38 -24.75
C PRO A 151 3.93 -17.56 -23.55
N LEU A 152 3.75 -18.10 -22.34
CA LEU A 152 4.12 -17.42 -21.10
C LEU A 152 5.65 -17.18 -21.00
N GLY A 153 6.45 -18.15 -21.45
CA GLY A 153 7.89 -18.15 -21.30
C GLY A 153 8.36 -18.13 -19.83
N THR A 154 9.66 -17.92 -19.63
CA THR A 154 10.27 -17.83 -18.31
C THR A 154 10.07 -16.44 -17.69
N GLY A 155 10.31 -16.33 -16.38
CA GLY A 155 10.26 -15.07 -15.65
C GLY A 155 9.55 -15.17 -14.31
N GLN A 156 8.88 -14.09 -13.88
CA GLN A 156 8.13 -14.07 -12.63
C GLN A 156 6.64 -13.91 -12.90
N LEU A 157 5.84 -14.78 -12.30
CA LEU A 157 4.38 -14.73 -12.32
C LEU A 157 3.88 -14.33 -10.94
N LEU A 158 3.31 -13.14 -10.84
CA LEU A 158 2.65 -12.63 -9.65
C LEU A 158 1.16 -12.96 -9.69
N LEU A 159 0.67 -13.65 -8.67
CA LEU A 159 -0.72 -14.05 -8.50
C LEU A 159 -1.37 -13.29 -7.34
N GLY A 160 -2.59 -12.80 -7.53
CA GLY A 160 -3.42 -12.16 -6.50
C GLY A 160 -4.10 -13.13 -5.53
N THR A 161 -3.39 -14.17 -5.10
CA THR A 161 -3.90 -15.17 -4.15
C THR A 161 -2.77 -15.76 -3.30
N THR A 162 -3.12 -16.29 -2.14
CA THR A 162 -2.26 -17.12 -1.29
C THR A 162 -2.86 -18.50 -1.01
N ASP A 163 -3.96 -18.87 -1.68
CA ASP A 163 -4.57 -20.19 -1.53
C ASP A 163 -3.64 -21.29 -2.08
N PRO A 164 -3.14 -22.20 -1.21
CA PRO A 164 -2.23 -23.26 -1.65
C PRO A 164 -2.86 -24.21 -2.67
N ALA A 165 -4.17 -24.46 -2.63
CA ALA A 165 -4.83 -25.36 -3.57
C ALA A 165 -4.86 -24.77 -4.98
N LEU A 166 -5.23 -23.49 -5.10
CA LEU A 166 -5.18 -22.78 -6.38
C LEU A 166 -3.75 -22.62 -6.90
N ILE A 167 -2.77 -22.32 -6.04
CA ILE A 167 -1.36 -22.22 -6.44
C ILE A 167 -0.88 -23.56 -7.01
N ALA A 168 -1.26 -24.70 -6.42
CA ALA A 168 -0.90 -26.02 -6.93
C ALA A 168 -1.53 -26.31 -8.31
N ARG A 169 -2.81 -25.92 -8.53
CA ARG A 169 -3.46 -26.04 -9.85
C ARG A 169 -2.80 -25.16 -10.91
N VAL A 170 -2.38 -23.95 -10.53
CA VAL A 170 -1.64 -23.06 -11.43
C VAL A 170 -0.27 -23.64 -11.77
N ALA A 171 0.45 -24.17 -10.77
CA ALA A 171 1.74 -24.82 -10.97
C ALA A 171 1.62 -26.03 -11.91
N SER A 172 0.61 -26.89 -11.75
CA SER A 172 0.42 -28.03 -12.65
C SER A 172 0.17 -27.61 -14.10
N VAL A 173 -0.63 -26.56 -14.34
CA VAL A 173 -0.86 -26.03 -15.70
C VAL A 173 0.43 -25.47 -16.31
N LEU A 174 1.30 -24.87 -15.49
CA LEU A 174 2.60 -24.35 -15.94
C LEU A 174 3.60 -25.49 -16.22
N GLU A 175 3.61 -26.54 -15.40
CA GLU A 175 4.45 -27.73 -15.60
C GLU A 175 4.08 -28.51 -16.86
N ASP A 176 2.78 -28.57 -17.20
CA ASP A 176 2.28 -29.14 -18.46
C ASP A 176 2.79 -28.37 -19.68
N SER A 177 3.12 -27.08 -19.52
CA SER A 177 3.67 -26.23 -20.57
C SER A 177 5.19 -26.33 -20.74
N GLY A 178 5.86 -27.18 -19.94
CA GLY A 178 7.32 -27.29 -19.93
C GLY A 178 8.01 -26.18 -19.11
N LEU A 179 7.30 -25.48 -18.23
CA LEU A 179 7.87 -24.52 -17.29
C LEU A 179 7.98 -25.14 -15.89
N ALA A 180 9.11 -24.95 -15.22
CA ALA A 180 9.30 -25.37 -13.83
C ALA A 180 9.04 -24.18 -12.89
N VAL A 181 8.35 -24.45 -11.77
CA VAL A 181 8.12 -23.47 -10.70
C VAL A 181 9.22 -23.64 -9.65
N GLU A 182 10.26 -22.81 -9.70
CA GLU A 182 11.43 -22.95 -8.81
C GLU A 182 11.21 -22.35 -7.43
N SER A 183 10.46 -21.25 -7.34
CA SER A 183 10.27 -20.57 -6.07
C SER A 183 8.86 -20.02 -5.93
N THR A 184 8.29 -20.20 -4.74
CA THR A 184 6.98 -19.66 -4.37
C THR A 184 7.18 -18.72 -3.18
N ARG A 185 7.09 -17.41 -3.41
CA ARG A 185 7.16 -16.41 -2.35
C ARG A 185 5.78 -15.86 -2.05
N ARG A 186 5.20 -16.24 -0.91
CA ARG A 186 3.93 -15.69 -0.42
C ARG A 186 4.19 -14.38 0.33
N GLN A 187 3.42 -13.35 0.03
CA GLN A 187 3.50 -12.06 0.70
C GLN A 187 2.12 -11.62 1.23
N PRO A 188 1.77 -12.02 2.47
CA PRO A 188 0.57 -11.52 3.13
C PRO A 188 0.69 -10.00 3.34
N ALA A 189 -0.37 -9.25 3.01
CA ALA A 189 -0.33 -7.79 3.02
C ALA A 189 0.02 -7.19 4.40
N LEU A 190 -0.59 -7.70 5.47
CA LEU A 190 -0.36 -7.21 6.83
C LEU A 190 1.06 -7.55 7.35
N VAL A 191 1.60 -8.69 6.95
CA VAL A 191 2.96 -9.11 7.35
C VAL A 191 4.01 -8.23 6.66
N SER A 192 3.76 -7.81 5.41
CA SER A 192 4.60 -6.83 4.72
C SER A 192 4.58 -5.46 5.38
N LEU A 193 3.43 -4.99 5.86
CA LEU A 193 3.30 -3.71 6.55
C LEU A 193 4.09 -3.67 7.87
N VAL A 194 3.98 -4.71 8.69
CA VAL A 194 4.68 -4.79 9.99
C VAL A 194 6.19 -5.00 9.81
N ARG A 195 6.60 -5.61 8.71
CA ARG A 195 8.02 -5.85 8.39
C ARG A 195 8.71 -4.65 7.74
N ASP A 196 7.94 -3.66 7.30
CA ASP A 196 8.49 -2.39 6.83
C ASP A 196 9.13 -1.65 8.01
N SER A 197 10.44 -1.41 7.93
CA SER A 197 11.22 -0.78 9.01
C SER A 197 10.75 0.65 9.29
N THR A 198 10.26 1.36 8.28
CA THR A 198 9.81 2.75 8.41
C THR A 198 8.50 2.81 9.18
N VAL A 199 7.55 1.93 8.83
CA VAL A 199 6.26 1.83 9.53
C VAL A 199 6.46 1.34 10.96
N ALA A 200 7.29 0.32 11.17
CA ALA A 200 7.57 -0.23 12.49
C ALA A 200 8.21 0.81 13.43
N MET A 201 9.24 1.53 12.96
CA MET A 201 9.89 2.59 13.75
C MET A 201 8.93 3.75 14.03
N ALA A 202 8.14 4.18 13.03
CA ALA A 202 7.15 5.23 13.22
C ALA A 202 6.08 4.83 14.27
N ALA A 203 5.64 3.57 14.28
CA ALA A 203 4.68 3.05 15.24
C ALA A 203 5.27 3.04 16.66
N LEU A 204 6.50 2.55 16.82
CA LEU A 204 7.21 2.56 18.09
C LEU A 204 7.35 3.97 18.66
N PHE A 205 7.81 4.93 17.85
CA PHE A 205 7.90 6.32 18.31
C PHE A 205 6.53 6.92 18.65
N ALA A 206 5.50 6.66 17.84
CA ALA A 206 4.15 7.15 18.12
C ALA A 206 3.63 6.62 19.47
N THR A 207 3.81 5.33 19.74
CA THR A 207 3.40 4.72 21.03
C THR A 207 4.19 5.29 22.20
N LEU A 208 5.52 5.40 22.10
CA LEU A 208 6.37 6.00 23.12
C LEU A 208 5.96 7.46 23.40
N GLY A 209 5.69 8.24 22.35
CA GLY A 209 5.24 9.62 22.48
C GLY A 209 3.90 9.75 23.22
N ILE A 210 2.94 8.86 22.95
CA ILE A 210 1.67 8.82 23.69
C ILE A 210 1.92 8.49 25.16
N VAL A 211 2.77 7.51 25.47
CA VAL A 211 3.13 7.14 26.85
C VAL A 211 3.77 8.33 27.59
N CYS A 212 4.71 9.04 26.97
CA CYS A 212 5.34 10.22 27.54
C CYS A 212 4.33 11.33 27.85
N ILE A 213 3.36 11.55 26.96
CA ILE A 213 2.30 12.55 27.17
C ILE A 213 1.38 12.14 28.33
N VAL A 214 0.99 10.87 28.40
CA VAL A 214 0.17 10.36 29.50
C VAL A 214 0.92 10.46 30.83
N MET A 215 2.20 10.07 30.86
CA MET A 215 3.03 10.13 32.07
C MET A 215 3.28 11.57 32.54
N SER A 216 3.63 12.49 31.63
CA SER A 216 3.82 13.91 31.99
C SER A 216 2.53 14.55 32.51
N LEU A 217 1.37 14.17 31.95
CA LEU A 217 0.08 14.58 32.49
C LEU A 217 -0.12 13.98 33.88
N ALA A 218 0.07 12.67 34.06
CA ALA A 218 -0.11 12.00 35.34
C ALA A 218 0.76 12.60 36.45
N LEU A 219 2.00 12.98 36.13
CA LEU A 219 2.95 13.60 37.06
C LEU A 219 2.61 15.07 37.41
N SER A 220 1.91 15.80 36.53
CA SER A 220 1.51 17.20 36.78
C SER A 220 0.15 17.36 37.47
N LEU A 221 -0.66 16.31 37.54
CA LEU A 221 -1.96 16.34 38.22
C LEU A 221 -1.89 16.52 39.75
N PRO A 222 -0.93 15.95 40.49
CA PRO A 222 -0.78 16.17 41.92
C PRO A 222 -0.61 17.65 42.31
N GLU A 223 0.11 18.43 41.50
CA GLU A 223 0.34 19.86 41.74
C GLU A 223 -0.96 20.68 41.67
N GLN A 224 -1.97 20.18 40.93
CA GLN A 224 -3.27 20.84 40.75
C GLN A 224 -4.32 20.35 41.76
N ARG A 225 -3.95 19.46 42.68
CA ARG A 225 -4.89 18.81 43.60
C ARG A 225 -5.55 19.79 44.56
N GLU A 226 -4.80 20.77 45.06
CA GLU A 226 -5.32 21.77 45.99
C GLU A 226 -6.33 22.71 45.33
N GLU A 227 -6.04 23.17 44.11
CA GLU A 227 -6.95 24.00 43.32
C GLU A 227 -8.25 23.26 42.98
N ILE A 228 -8.15 21.99 42.56
CA ILE A 228 -9.33 21.17 42.24
C ILE A 228 -10.16 20.90 43.51
N ARG A 229 -9.51 20.68 44.66
CA ARG A 229 -10.20 20.50 45.95
C ARG A 229 -10.95 21.76 46.36
N LEU A 230 -10.32 22.94 46.26
CA LEU A 230 -10.96 24.24 46.53
C LEU A 230 -12.18 24.46 45.63
N ARG A 231 -12.06 24.23 44.32
CA ARG A 231 -13.18 24.38 43.37
C ARG A 231 -14.34 23.42 43.67
N ARG A 232 -14.06 22.20 44.14
CA ARG A 232 -15.09 21.23 44.52
C ARG A 232 -15.81 21.64 45.81
N MET A 233 -15.11 22.26 46.77
CA MET A 233 -15.73 22.81 47.98
C MET A 233 -16.69 23.98 47.69
N VAL A 234 -16.47 24.71 46.59
CA VAL A 234 -17.37 25.76 46.08
C VAL A 234 -18.53 25.19 45.25
N GLY A 235 -18.66 23.87 45.13
CA GLY A 235 -19.80 23.19 44.50
C GLY A 235 -19.60 22.78 43.04
N ALA A 236 -18.37 22.81 42.51
CA ALA A 236 -18.11 22.36 41.14
C ALA A 236 -18.36 20.85 40.98
N THR A 237 -19.18 20.47 40.00
CA THR A 237 -19.42 19.07 39.64
C THR A 237 -18.27 18.50 38.80
N GLU A 238 -18.06 17.18 38.87
CA GLU A 238 -16.98 16.49 38.14
C GLU A 238 -17.09 16.68 36.63
N ALA A 239 -18.32 16.68 36.09
CA ALA A 239 -18.58 16.92 34.69
C ALA A 239 -18.23 18.35 34.25
N ALA A 240 -18.43 19.35 35.11
CA ALA A 240 -18.08 20.74 34.83
C ALA A 240 -16.56 20.93 34.76
N LEU A 241 -15.80 20.32 35.69
CA LEU A 241 -14.34 20.34 35.70
C LEU A 241 -13.73 19.65 34.47
N VAL A 242 -14.29 18.51 34.06
CA VAL A 242 -13.87 17.81 32.83
C VAL A 242 -14.19 18.66 31.60
N ARG A 243 -15.36 19.30 31.52
CA ARG A 243 -15.77 20.15 30.39
C ARG A 243 -14.92 21.41 30.25
N GLU A 244 -14.57 22.07 31.36
CA GLU A 244 -13.69 23.24 31.36
C GLU A 244 -12.29 22.86 30.86
N ARG A 245 -11.73 21.75 31.38
CA ARG A 245 -10.42 21.25 30.93
C ARG A 245 -10.46 20.78 29.47
N CYS A 246 -11.57 20.18 29.05
CA CYS A 246 -11.82 19.74 27.67
C CYS A 246 -11.68 20.90 26.66
N GLY A 247 -12.30 22.05 26.93
CA GLY A 247 -12.19 23.24 26.07
C GLY A 247 -10.79 23.85 26.06
N ARG A 248 -10.14 23.95 27.23
CA ARG A 248 -8.80 24.54 27.35
C ARG A 248 -7.70 23.68 26.70
N GLU A 249 -7.79 22.36 26.84
CA GLU A 249 -6.83 21.44 26.24
C GLU A 249 -7.05 21.28 24.73
N LEU A 250 -8.27 21.44 24.23
CA LEU A 250 -8.58 21.34 22.79
C LEU A 250 -7.75 22.33 21.96
N LEU A 251 -7.68 23.60 22.37
CA LEU A 251 -6.88 24.62 21.67
C LEU A 251 -5.38 24.27 21.64
N ARG A 252 -4.84 23.76 22.75
CA ARG A 252 -3.44 23.35 22.83
C ARG A 252 -3.16 22.13 21.96
N VAL A 253 -4.09 21.17 21.90
CA VAL A 253 -3.98 20.00 21.03
C VAL A 253 -4.07 20.41 19.56
N ILE A 254 -4.97 21.32 19.19
CA ILE A 254 -5.06 21.84 17.81
C ILE A 254 -3.76 22.53 17.42
N ALA A 255 -3.25 23.45 18.24
CA ALA A 255 -1.99 24.14 17.97
C ALA A 255 -0.80 23.16 17.86
N GLY A 256 -0.69 22.21 18.79
CA GLY A 256 0.39 21.22 18.79
C GLY A 256 0.30 20.22 17.64
N THR A 257 -0.89 19.84 17.21
CA THR A 257 -1.11 18.93 16.06
C THR A 257 -0.82 19.64 14.76
N ALA A 258 -1.23 20.90 14.60
CA ALA A 258 -0.90 21.73 13.44
C ALA A 258 0.62 21.93 13.31
N ALA A 259 1.29 22.36 14.39
CA ALA A 259 2.74 22.51 14.41
C ALA A 259 3.45 21.18 14.12
N GLY A 260 2.97 20.08 14.70
CA GLY A 260 3.52 18.76 14.46
C GLY A 260 3.26 18.20 13.06
N ALA A 261 2.18 18.61 12.39
CA ALA A 261 1.87 18.24 11.02
C ALA A 261 2.78 18.99 10.05
N LEU A 262 2.97 20.30 10.26
CA LEU A 262 3.94 21.10 9.51
C LEU A 262 5.36 20.55 9.65
N GLY A 263 5.78 20.19 10.87
CA GLY A 263 7.08 19.55 11.11
C GLY A 263 7.23 18.22 10.39
N ALA A 264 6.22 17.35 10.44
CA ALA A 264 6.24 16.07 9.73
C ALA A 264 6.32 16.26 8.20
N GLY A 265 5.56 17.21 7.66
CA GLY A 265 5.59 17.55 6.23
C GLY A 265 6.94 18.12 5.79
N ALA A 266 7.55 18.99 6.61
CA ALA A 266 8.88 19.53 6.32
C ALA A 266 9.94 18.43 6.29
N VAL A 267 9.93 17.50 7.27
CA VAL A 267 10.85 16.36 7.28
C VAL A 267 10.62 15.45 6.07
N ALA A 268 9.36 15.17 5.74
CA ALA A 268 9.03 14.35 4.56
C ALA A 268 9.51 14.99 3.25
N ALA A 269 9.31 16.30 3.07
CA ALA A 269 9.78 17.04 1.91
C ALA A 269 11.32 17.02 1.80
N LEU A 270 12.02 17.15 2.94
CA LEU A 270 13.48 17.08 2.99
C LEU A 270 14.00 15.69 2.61
N VAL A 271 13.38 14.63 3.10
CA VAL A 271 13.74 13.24 2.75
C VAL A 271 13.49 12.96 1.28
N ALA A 272 12.36 13.43 0.74
CA ALA A 272 11.99 13.25 -0.66
C ALA A 272 12.73 14.18 -1.64
N GLN A 273 13.44 15.21 -1.13
CA GLN A 273 14.02 16.30 -1.92
C GLN A 273 13.02 16.97 -2.89
N ALA A 274 11.73 16.91 -2.56
CA ALA A 274 10.64 17.33 -3.42
C ALA A 274 9.46 17.84 -2.58
N PRO A 275 8.62 18.76 -3.11
CA PRO A 275 7.40 19.17 -2.44
C PRO A 275 6.43 18.00 -2.31
N LEU A 276 5.67 17.96 -1.20
CA LEU A 276 4.65 16.94 -0.97
C LEU A 276 3.60 16.99 -2.07
N SER A 277 3.24 15.81 -2.56
CA SER A 277 2.16 15.62 -3.51
C SER A 277 0.78 15.84 -2.86
N PRO A 278 -0.26 16.19 -3.63
CA PRO A 278 -1.63 16.35 -3.11
C PRO A 278 -2.15 15.18 -2.24
N PRO A 279 -1.93 13.89 -2.58
CA PRO A 279 -2.37 12.80 -1.71
C PRO A 279 -1.61 12.74 -0.38
N GLU A 280 -0.31 13.06 -0.36
CA GLU A 280 0.48 13.10 0.87
C GLU A 280 0.00 14.21 1.81
N LEU A 281 -0.36 15.38 1.26
CA LEU A 281 -0.97 16.46 2.02
C LEU A 281 -2.31 16.02 2.63
N GLY A 282 -3.16 15.33 1.86
CA GLY A 282 -4.43 14.79 2.34
C GLY A 282 -4.23 13.83 3.51
N VAL A 283 -3.31 12.87 3.38
CA VAL A 283 -2.99 11.91 4.44
C VAL A 283 -2.38 12.57 5.66
N LEU A 284 -1.55 13.60 5.48
CA LEU A 284 -0.96 14.36 6.58
C LEU A 284 -2.02 15.12 7.38
N VAL A 285 -3.01 15.73 6.71
CA VAL A 285 -4.15 16.39 7.38
C VAL A 285 -4.98 15.37 8.14
N VAL A 286 -5.35 14.25 7.51
CA VAL A 286 -6.13 13.18 8.17
C VAL A 286 -5.36 12.62 9.37
N GLY A 287 -4.06 12.34 9.21
CA GLY A 287 -3.19 11.87 10.29
C GLY A 287 -3.06 12.88 11.43
N ALA A 288 -3.05 14.18 11.14
CA ALA A 288 -3.06 15.23 12.15
C ALA A 288 -4.38 15.27 12.94
N VAL A 289 -5.53 15.16 12.25
CA VAL A 289 -6.86 15.13 12.86
C VAL A 289 -7.01 13.89 13.75
N VAL A 290 -6.70 12.70 13.23
CA VAL A 290 -6.77 11.44 13.97
C VAL A 290 -5.81 11.46 15.16
N GLY A 291 -4.56 11.88 14.94
CA GLY A 291 -3.57 12.01 16.00
C GLY A 291 -4.00 13.00 17.09
N GLY A 292 -4.60 14.13 16.70
CA GLY A 292 -5.16 15.11 17.64
C GLY A 292 -6.31 14.54 18.45
N ALA A 293 -7.25 13.85 17.81
CA ALA A 293 -8.36 13.20 18.49
C ALA A 293 -7.88 12.14 19.49
N VAL A 294 -6.93 11.28 19.11
CA VAL A 294 -6.34 10.25 19.99
C VAL A 294 -5.65 10.90 21.19
N LEU A 295 -4.83 11.93 20.97
CA LEU A 295 -4.13 12.63 22.05
C LEU A 295 -5.11 13.35 22.99
N TRP A 296 -6.13 13.99 22.45
CA TRP A 296 -7.17 14.65 23.24
C TRP A 296 -7.94 13.65 24.11
N MET A 297 -8.37 12.52 23.52
CA MET A 297 -9.03 11.44 24.24
C MET A 297 -8.14 10.83 25.33
N ALA A 298 -6.86 10.55 25.04
CA ALA A 298 -5.92 10.01 26.01
C ALA A 298 -5.76 10.94 27.22
N ARG A 299 -5.66 12.25 27.00
CA ARG A 299 -5.54 13.24 28.09
C ARG A 299 -6.84 13.36 28.90
N LEU A 300 -7.99 13.36 28.24
CA LEU A 300 -9.30 13.38 28.92
C LEU A 300 -9.51 12.13 29.78
N LEU A 301 -9.21 10.95 29.25
CA LEU A 301 -9.31 9.68 29.97
C LEU A 301 -8.37 9.65 31.17
N THR A 302 -7.11 10.04 31.00
CA THR A 302 -6.11 10.09 32.09
C THR A 302 -6.59 11.01 33.22
N PHE A 303 -7.11 12.19 32.88
CA PHE A 303 -7.65 13.13 33.87
C PHE A 303 -8.89 12.58 34.58
N ALA A 304 -9.83 12.00 33.85
CA ALA A 304 -11.05 11.42 34.42
C ALA A 304 -10.76 10.24 35.36
N ILE A 305 -9.82 9.37 34.97
CA ILE A 305 -9.37 8.23 35.79
C ILE A 305 -8.70 8.74 37.08
N TRP A 306 -7.81 9.74 36.97
CA TRP A 306 -7.17 10.35 38.13
C TRP A 306 -8.19 10.99 39.07
N LEU A 307 -9.18 11.73 38.54
CA LEU A 307 -10.23 12.34 39.34
C LEU A 307 -11.00 11.26 40.13
N ARG A 308 -11.40 10.16 39.47
CA ARG A 308 -12.10 9.04 40.12
C ARG A 308 -11.25 8.33 41.19
N LEU A 309 -9.95 8.16 40.96
CA LEU A 309 -9.04 7.53 41.91
C LEU A 309 -8.75 8.44 43.11
N GLY A 310 -8.53 9.73 42.90
CA GLY A 310 -8.33 10.72 43.96
C GLY A 310 -9.51 10.86 44.92
N LEU A 311 -10.72 10.50 44.46
CA LEU A 311 -11.94 10.47 45.26
C LEU A 311 -12.06 9.25 46.15
N ARG A 312 -11.57 8.09 45.70
CA ARG A 312 -11.53 6.88 46.53
C ARG A 312 -10.48 6.95 47.64
N GLY A 313 -9.38 7.66 47.40
CA GLY A 313 -8.31 7.84 48.40
C GLY A 313 -8.57 8.93 49.45
N ALA A 314 -9.66 9.70 49.36
CA ALA A 314 -10.02 10.75 50.33
C ALA A 314 -11.13 10.32 51.29
N GLY A 315 -11.59 9.06 51.20
CA GLY A 315 -12.59 8.47 52.08
C GLY A 315 -12.03 7.43 53.06
N ALA A 316 -10.72 7.42 53.29
CA ALA A 316 -10.03 6.62 54.31
C ALA A 316 -9.31 7.55 55.29
#